data_AF-A0A482TN27-F1
#
_entry.id   AF-A0A482TN27-F1
#
_cell.length_a   1.000
_cell.length_b   1.000
_cell.length_c   1.000
_cell.angle_alpha   90.00
_cell.angle_beta   90.00
_cell.angle_gamma   90.00
#
_symmetry.space_group_name_H-M   'P 1'
#
loop_
_entity.id
_entity.type
_entity.pdbx_description
1 polymer ?
#
loop_
_entity_poly.entity_id
_entity_poly.type
_entity_poly.pdbx_seq_one_letter_code
_entity_poly.pdbx_strand_id
1 'polypeptide(L)'
;MPTNLETVQFTFSDVTGHEYTDSESLGASGQVIAAETAIKSFEIGFEGNDRELMSEKIQTDADVHGDTISVNLEALFRDASGHIDDPYGGNVEVLVITENQ
;
A
#
# COMPACT_ATOMS: atom_id res chain seq x y z
N MET A 1 3.75 27.06 -4.59
CA MET A 1 3.23 25.76 -4.16
C MET A 1 4.38 24.77 -4.27
N PRO A 2 5.04 24.43 -3.15
CA PRO A 2 6.03 23.36 -3.15
C PRO A 2 5.30 22.00 -3.22
N THR A 3 5.73 21.16 -4.15
CA THR A 3 5.36 19.74 -4.17
C THR A 3 6.34 18.99 -3.27
N ASN A 4 5.83 18.19 -2.32
CA ASN A 4 6.66 17.30 -1.51
C ASN A 4 6.42 15.84 -1.92
N LEU A 5 7.46 15.03 -1.74
CA LEU A 5 7.52 13.63 -2.10
C LEU A 5 8.00 12.84 -0.90
N GLU A 6 7.16 11.96 -0.37
CA GLU A 6 7.47 11.15 0.81
C GLU A 6 7.16 9.68 0.52
N THR A 7 7.92 8.76 1.12
CA THR A 7 7.69 7.32 0.96
C THR A 7 7.17 6.75 2.28
N VAL A 8 6.08 6.00 2.19
CA VAL A 8 5.51 5.21 3.29
C VAL A 8 5.67 3.74 2.94
N GLN A 9 6.05 2.92 3.91
CA GLN A 9 6.21 1.49 3.74
C GLN A 9 5.17 0.75 4.58
N PHE A 10 4.40 -0.11 3.93
CA PHE A 10 3.52 -1.06 4.58
C PHE A 10 4.22 -2.41 4.64
N THR A 11 4.18 -3.07 5.79
CA THR A 11 4.77 -4.40 5.98
C THR A 11 3.73 -5.32 6.59
N PHE A 12 3.49 -6.47 5.97
CA PHE A 12 2.46 -7.41 6.41
C PHE A 12 2.97 -8.85 6.39
N SER A 13 2.47 -9.62 7.34
CA SER A 13 2.71 -11.06 7.46
C SER A 13 1.48 -11.85 7.02
N ASP A 14 1.70 -12.95 6.31
CA ASP A 14 0.80 -14.09 6.11
C ASP A 14 -0.70 -13.77 6.06
N VAL A 15 -1.11 -12.97 5.07
CA VAL A 15 -2.52 -12.60 4.90
C VAL A 15 -3.24 -13.77 4.21
N THR A 16 -4.23 -14.35 4.90
CA THR A 16 -5.00 -15.51 4.41
C THR A 16 -6.50 -15.26 4.48
N GLY A 17 -7.22 -15.62 3.43
CA GLY A 17 -8.68 -15.64 3.32
C GLY A 17 -9.32 -14.29 2.99
N HIS A 18 -8.56 -13.21 2.83
CA HIS A 18 -9.07 -11.85 2.59
C HIS A 18 -8.01 -10.93 1.95
N GLU A 19 -8.43 -9.76 1.45
CA GLU A 19 -7.52 -8.69 1.00
C GLU A 19 -6.83 -8.09 2.22
N TYR A 20 -5.53 -7.80 2.11
CA TYR A 20 -4.81 -6.98 3.08
C TYR A 20 -5.26 -5.54 2.94
N THR A 21 -5.64 -4.91 4.04
CA THR A 21 -5.98 -3.48 4.07
C THR A 21 -5.27 -2.83 5.25
N ASP A 22 -4.58 -1.73 5.01
CA ASP A 22 -3.88 -0.98 6.06
C ASP A 22 -3.82 0.51 5.73
N SER A 23 -3.58 1.33 6.76
CA SER A 23 -3.53 2.78 6.64
C SER A 23 -2.43 3.36 7.51
N GLU A 24 -1.63 4.24 6.92
CA GLU A 24 -0.54 4.95 7.59
C GLU A 24 -0.78 6.46 7.56
N SER A 25 -0.40 7.16 8.63
CA SER A 25 -0.58 8.61 8.73
C SER A 25 0.73 9.36 8.54
N LEU A 26 0.72 10.33 7.62
CA LEU A 26 1.84 11.21 7.31
C LEU A 26 1.53 12.63 7.74
N GLY A 27 2.40 13.23 8.57
CA GLY A 27 2.29 14.65 8.93
C GLY A 27 3.02 15.53 7.92
N ALA A 28 2.37 16.57 7.42
CA ALA A 28 2.95 17.54 6.50
C ALA A 28 3.37 18.83 7.20
N SER A 29 4.36 19.54 6.64
CA SER A 29 4.86 20.82 7.16
C SER A 29 3.98 22.03 6.81
N GLY A 30 2.65 21.86 6.84
CA GLY A 30 1.67 22.90 6.52
C GLY A 30 0.33 22.32 6.08
N GLN A 31 -0.61 23.19 5.74
CA GLN A 31 -1.90 22.77 5.20
C GLN A 31 -1.73 22.10 3.83
N VAL A 32 -2.16 20.85 3.74
CA VAL A 32 -2.18 20.08 2.51
C VAL A 32 -3.46 20.42 1.74
N ILE A 33 -3.32 20.71 0.46
CA ILE A 33 -4.45 21.03 -0.43
C ILE A 33 -4.87 19.78 -1.20
N ALA A 34 -3.87 19.00 -1.64
CA ALA A 34 -4.06 17.79 -2.42
C ALA A 34 -2.96 16.78 -2.07
N ALA A 35 -3.31 15.50 -2.13
CA ALA A 35 -2.39 14.39 -2.03
C ALA A 35 -2.78 13.32 -3.07
N GLU A 36 -1.78 12.76 -3.74
CA GLU A 36 -1.92 11.60 -4.61
C GLU A 36 -0.90 10.53 -4.21
N THR A 37 -1.20 9.27 -4.52
CA THR A 37 -0.32 8.14 -4.22
C THR A 37 0.05 7.38 -5.48
N ALA A 38 1.25 6.79 -5.45
CA ALA A 38 1.73 5.90 -6.48
C ALA A 38 2.48 4.73 -5.83
N ILE A 39 2.35 3.53 -6.41
CA ILE A 39 3.15 2.39 -5.98
C ILE A 39 4.59 2.62 -6.46
N LYS A 40 5.53 2.69 -5.52
CA LYS A 40 6.95 2.89 -5.80
C LYS A 40 7.67 1.56 -5.99
N SER A 41 7.44 0.62 -5.09
CA SER A 41 7.98 -0.73 -5.15
C SER A 41 7.13 -1.68 -4.31
N PHE A 42 7.22 -2.98 -4.59
CA PHE A 42 6.67 -4.02 -3.74
C PHE A 42 7.55 -5.26 -3.82
N GLU A 43 7.64 -5.98 -2.72
CA GLU A 43 8.29 -7.28 -2.61
C GLU A 43 7.36 -8.16 -1.79
N ILE A 44 6.72 -9.12 -2.45
CA ILE A 44 5.83 -10.10 -1.83
C ILE A 44 6.42 -11.49 -2.04
N GLY A 45 6.51 -12.23 -0.96
CA GLY A 45 6.97 -13.60 -0.92
C GLY A 45 5.90 -14.55 -0.40
N PHE A 46 6.11 -15.82 -0.70
CA PHE A 46 5.38 -16.94 -0.13
C PHE A 46 6.40 -17.89 0.50
N GLU A 47 6.27 -18.15 1.81
CA GLU A 47 7.14 -19.12 2.50
C GLU A 47 6.52 -20.53 2.38
N GLY A 48 6.78 -21.22 1.27
CA GLY A 48 6.32 -22.58 1.05
C GLY A 48 6.84 -23.22 -0.23
N ASN A 49 6.19 -24.28 -0.70
CA ASN A 49 6.50 -24.86 -2.01
C ASN A 49 6.10 -23.89 -3.13
N ASP A 50 6.83 -23.88 -4.25
CA ASP A 50 6.49 -23.07 -5.42
C ASP A 50 5.00 -23.17 -5.75
N ARG A 51 4.32 -22.02 -5.75
CA ARG A 51 2.93 -21.88 -6.16
C ARG A 51 2.79 -20.83 -7.25
N GLU A 52 1.98 -21.15 -8.24
CA GLU A 52 1.69 -20.25 -9.34
C GLU A 52 0.78 -19.11 -8.86
N LEU A 53 1.28 -17.88 -8.93
CA LEU A 53 0.48 -16.69 -8.74
C LEU A 53 -0.47 -16.53 -9.93
N MET A 54 -1.77 -16.47 -9.66
CA MET A 54 -2.80 -16.30 -10.70
C MET A 54 -3.21 -14.84 -10.85
N SER A 55 -3.34 -14.10 -9.74
CA SER A 55 -3.78 -12.71 -9.77
C SER A 55 -3.13 -11.91 -8.64
N GLU A 56 -2.77 -10.68 -8.97
CA GLU A 56 -2.24 -9.67 -8.05
C GLU A 56 -3.06 -8.38 -8.21
N LYS A 57 -3.44 -7.77 -7.09
CA LYS A 57 -4.04 -6.44 -7.01
C LYS A 57 -3.32 -5.69 -5.90
N ILE A 58 -2.78 -4.51 -6.24
CA ILE A 58 -2.25 -3.56 -5.27
C ILE A 58 -2.86 -2.21 -5.64
N GLN A 59 -3.52 -1.57 -4.67
CA GLN A 59 -4.17 -0.28 -4.82
C GLN A 59 -3.80 0.60 -3.64
N THR A 60 -3.62 1.89 -3.90
CA THR A 60 -3.37 2.88 -2.86
C THR A 60 -4.12 4.16 -3.17
N ASP A 61 -4.46 4.89 -2.12
CA ASP A 61 -5.13 6.18 -2.14
C ASP A 61 -4.68 7.02 -0.94
N ALA A 62 -5.02 8.30 -0.96
CA ALA A 62 -4.70 9.23 0.12
C ALA A 62 -5.89 10.15 0.44
N ASP A 63 -6.17 10.30 1.73
CA ASP A 63 -7.16 11.22 2.26
C ASP A 63 -6.50 12.36 3.05
N VAL A 64 -6.82 13.60 2.68
CA VAL A 64 -6.26 14.80 3.32
C VAL A 64 -7.15 15.29 4.46
N HIS A 65 -6.55 15.45 5.64
CA HIS A 65 -7.17 15.90 6.88
C HIS A 65 -6.36 17.07 7.48
N GLY A 66 -6.47 18.25 6.88
CA GLY A 66 -5.76 19.45 7.33
C GLY A 66 -4.27 19.40 6.99
N ASP A 67 -3.43 19.12 7.98
CA ASP A 67 -1.97 18.93 7.84
C ASP A 67 -1.56 17.45 7.88
N THR A 68 -2.53 16.54 7.97
CA THR A 68 -2.30 15.09 8.02
C THR A 68 -2.84 14.43 6.77
N ILE A 69 -2.11 13.46 6.23
CA ILE A 69 -2.53 12.61 5.11
C ILE A 69 -2.68 11.18 5.62
N SER A 70 -3.84 10.57 5.41
CA SER A 70 -4.04 9.12 5.59
C SER A 70 -3.73 8.44 4.28
N VAL A 71 -2.72 7.57 4.25
CA VAL A 71 -2.33 6.78 3.10
C VAL A 71 -2.92 5.40 3.28
N ASN A 72 -3.79 4.97 2.38
CA ASN A 72 -4.44 3.67 2.46
C ASN A 72 -3.79 2.71 1.43
N LEU A 73 -3.70 1.44 1.80
CA LEU A 73 -3.21 0.35 0.95
C LEU A 73 -4.22 -0.80 0.98
N GLU A 74 -4.60 -1.27 -0.21
CA GLU A 74 -5.25 -2.56 -0.40
C GLU A 74 -4.33 -3.47 -1.23
N ALA A 75 -4.07 -4.68 -0.74
CA ALA A 75 -3.29 -5.68 -1.48
C ALA A 75 -3.98 -7.05 -1.44
N LEU A 76 -3.97 -7.74 -2.58
CA LEU A 76 -4.57 -9.06 -2.74
C LEU A 76 -3.69 -9.91 -3.67
N PHE A 77 -3.45 -11.14 -3.23
CA PHE A 77 -2.71 -12.16 -3.95
C PHE A 77 -3.57 -13.43 -4.01
N ARG A 78 -3.77 -13.98 -5.21
CA ARG A 78 -4.53 -15.23 -5.42
C ARG A 78 -3.69 -16.24 -6.18
N ASP A 79 -3.72 -17.48 -5.72
CA ASP A 79 -3.11 -18.61 -6.40
C ASP A 79 -4.03 -19.21 -7.47
N ALA A 80 -3.51 -20.14 -8.27
CA ALA A 80 -4.25 -20.82 -9.34
C ALA A 80 -5.41 -21.71 -8.84
N SER A 81 -5.52 -21.97 -7.53
CA SER A 81 -6.68 -22.64 -6.95
C SER A 81 -7.91 -21.73 -6.88
N GLY A 82 -7.72 -20.42 -7.11
CA GLY A 82 -8.74 -19.40 -7.02
C GLY A 82 -9.08 -18.98 -5.58
N HIS A 83 -8.39 -19.56 -4.58
CA HIS A 83 -8.55 -19.21 -3.18
C HIS A 83 -7.51 -18.16 -2.78
N ILE A 84 -7.86 -17.38 -1.76
CA ILE A 84 -6.92 -16.48 -1.06
C ILE A 84 -6.30 -17.30 0.09
N ASP A 85 -5.87 -18.54 -0.14
CA ASP A 85 -5.56 -19.47 0.96
C ASP A 85 -4.07 -19.58 1.29
N ASP A 86 -3.22 -18.88 0.53
CA ASP A 86 -1.77 -18.93 0.71
C ASP A 86 -1.26 -17.73 1.52
N PRO A 87 -0.49 -17.95 2.59
CA PRO A 87 0.14 -16.87 3.35
C PRO A 87 1.16 -16.12 2.49
N TYR A 88 0.72 -15.02 1.89
CA TYR A 88 1.59 -14.04 1.28
C TYR A 88 1.96 -12.98 2.32
N GLY A 89 3.25 -12.69 2.42
CA GLY A 89 3.81 -11.65 3.27
C GLY A 89 4.80 -10.80 2.49
N GLY A 90 5.05 -9.59 2.96
CA GLY A 90 6.01 -8.71 2.30
C GLY A 90 5.83 -7.25 2.63
N ASN A 91 6.33 -6.43 1.72
CA ASN A 91 6.38 -4.99 1.86
C ASN A 91 5.96 -4.27 0.58
N VAL A 92 5.21 -3.18 0.75
CA VAL A 92 4.82 -2.27 -0.33
C VAL A 92 5.26 -0.86 0.04
N GLU A 93 6.04 -0.23 -0.82
CA GLU A 93 6.39 1.18 -0.72
C GLU A 93 5.43 2.02 -1.56
N VAL A 94 4.77 2.98 -0.91
CA VAL A 94 3.90 3.97 -1.52
C VAL A 94 4.61 5.32 -1.54
N LEU A 95 4.71 5.92 -2.73
CA LEU A 95 5.10 7.31 -2.90
C LEU A 95 3.86 8.19 -2.71
N VAL A 96 3.96 9.13 -1.78
CA VAL A 96 2.95 10.16 -1.51
C VAL A 96 3.43 11.47 -2.12
N ILE A 97 2.61 12.05 -2.98
CA ILE A 97 2.85 13.33 -3.66
C ILE A 97 1.88 14.34 -3.08
N THR A 98 2.38 15.39 -2.42
CA THR A 98 1.54 16.38 -1.74
C THR A 98 1.76 17.77 -2.30
N GLU A 99 0.68 18.54 -2.37
CA GLU A 99 0.71 19.98 -2.65
C GLU A 99 0.31 20.78 -1.41
N ASN A 100 1.19 21.68 -0.97
CA ASN A 100 0.96 22.56 0.17
C ASN A 100 0.67 23.99 -0.27
N GLN A 101 -0.05 24.73 0.60
CA GLN A 101 -0.28 26.17 0.44
C GLN A 101 1.02 26.99 0.37
#